data_AF-A0A5S9M745-F1
#
_entry.id   AF-A0A5S9M745-F1
#
_cell.length_a   1.000
_cell.length_b   1.000
_cell.length_c   1.000
_cell.angle_alpha   90.00
_cell.angle_beta   90.00
_cell.angle_gamma   90.00
#
_symmetry.space_group_name_H-M   'P 1'
#
loop_
_entity.id
_entity.type
_entity.pdbx_description
1 polymer ?
#
loop_
_entity_poly.entity_id
_entity_poly.type
_entity_poly.pdbx_seq_one_letter_code
_entity_poly.pdbx_strand_id
1 'polypeptide(L)'
;MQGHLHERVQGMPVIRSFAIEEYEQENFHDENKNFLNKAINHTNWNAKTFAVVNTITDIAPLLIIAFAGYTVINGSLSIGTMIAFVGYIDRMYNPIRRLINSSTTLTQSVASMDRIFEFIDEPYEVTDRPNAKKKPII
;
A
#
# COMPACT_ATOMS: atom_id res chain seq x y z
N MET A 1 1.93 6.00 -16.88
CA MET A 1 1.61 4.92 -17.85
C MET A 1 0.20 5.03 -18.41
N GLN A 2 -0.86 5.12 -17.59
CA GLN A 2 -2.25 5.19 -18.10
C GLN A 2 -2.52 6.43 -18.99
N GLY A 3 -2.05 7.61 -18.60
CA GLY A 3 -2.18 8.82 -19.44
C GLY A 3 -1.41 8.75 -20.76
N HIS A 4 -0.16 8.29 -20.72
CA HIS A 4 0.69 8.14 -21.92
C HIS A 4 0.13 7.10 -22.90
N LEU A 5 -0.40 5.97 -22.40
CA LEU A 5 -1.08 4.98 -23.24
C LEU A 5 -2.36 5.56 -23.86
N HIS A 6 -3.15 6.29 -23.08
CA HIS A 6 -4.39 6.92 -23.56
C HIS A 6 -4.12 7.93 -24.68
N GLU A 7 -3.13 8.81 -24.48
CA GLU A 7 -2.71 9.83 -25.44
C GLU A 7 -2.21 9.21 -26.75
N ARG A 8 -1.37 8.17 -26.68
CA ARG A 8 -0.82 7.51 -27.87
C ARG A 8 -1.84 6.67 -28.62
N VAL A 9 -2.77 6.01 -27.91
CA VAL A 9 -3.87 5.26 -28.53
C VAL A 9 -4.83 6.21 -29.25
N GLN A 10 -5.12 7.38 -28.67
CA GLN A 10 -5.90 8.43 -29.34
C GLN A 10 -5.16 9.05 -30.53
N GLY A 11 -3.82 9.16 -30.46
CA GLY A 11 -2.95 9.68 -31.51
C GLY A 11 -2.56 8.70 -32.62
N MET A 12 -3.02 7.44 -32.59
CA MET A 12 -2.68 6.40 -33.58
C MET A 12 -2.83 6.81 -35.06
N PRO A 13 -3.87 7.55 -35.48
CA PRO A 13 -3.98 8.02 -36.86
C PRO A 13 -2.80 8.90 -37.30
N VAL A 14 -2.27 9.73 -36.41
CA VAL A 14 -1.10 10.60 -36.67
C VAL A 14 0.16 9.76 -36.78
N ILE A 15 0.36 8.82 -35.85
CA ILE A 15 1.51 7.90 -35.84
C ILE A 15 1.60 7.12 -37.16
N ARG A 16 0.46 6.57 -37.63
CA ARG A 16 0.38 5.85 -38.91
C ARG A 16 0.57 6.76 -40.13
N SER A 17 0.07 7.99 -40.06
CA SER A 17 0.18 8.96 -41.16
C SER A 17 1.64 9.36 -41.42
N PHE A 18 2.49 9.32 -40.40
CA PHE A 18 3.94 9.58 -40.50
C PHE A 18 4.79 8.29 -40.56
N ALA A 19 4.18 7.10 -40.49
CA ALA A 19 4.88 5.81 -40.48
C ALA A 19 5.98 5.71 -39.38
N ILE A 20 5.70 6.22 -38.19
CA ILE A 20 6.63 6.30 -37.05
C ILE A 20 6.34 5.26 -35.95
N GLU A 21 5.66 4.17 -36.28
CA GLU A 21 5.25 3.14 -35.31
C GLU A 21 6.44 2.50 -34.58
N GLU A 22 7.54 2.21 -35.29
CA GLU A 22 8.73 1.59 -34.68
C GLU A 22 9.37 2.50 -33.63
N TYR A 23 9.45 3.80 -33.91
CA TYR A 23 9.98 4.80 -32.98
C TYR A 23 9.12 4.92 -31.71
N GLU A 24 7.79 4.95 -31.86
CA GLU A 24 6.88 4.99 -30.71
C GLU A 24 6.87 3.67 -29.92
N GLN A 25 7.10 2.54 -30.59
CA GLN A 25 7.25 1.24 -29.94
C GLN A 25 8.51 1.18 -29.07
N GLU A 26 9.63 1.75 -29.54
CA GLU A 26 10.88 1.86 -28.76
C GLU A 26 10.70 2.78 -27.54
N ASN A 27 10.10 3.96 -27.74
CA ASN A 27 9.76 4.87 -26.62
C ASN A 27 8.86 4.19 -25.57
N PHE A 28 7.83 3.46 -26.02
CA PHE A 28 6.96 2.71 -25.12
C PHE A 28 7.72 1.59 -24.38
N HIS A 29 8.64 0.91 -25.07
CA HIS A 29 9.46 -0.14 -24.46
C HIS A 29 10.29 0.41 -23.30
N ASP A 30 10.93 1.57 -23.47
CA ASP A 30 11.74 2.20 -22.43
C ASP A 30 10.91 2.65 -21.21
N GLU A 31 9.76 3.27 -21.45
CA GLU A 31 8.82 3.65 -20.39
C GLU A 31 8.30 2.43 -19.61
N ASN A 32 7.94 1.37 -20.34
CA ASN A 32 7.48 0.13 -19.73
C ASN A 32 8.59 -0.57 -18.92
N LYS A 33 9.83 -0.55 -19.42
CA LYS A 33 11.01 -1.08 -18.72
C LYS A 33 11.30 -0.30 -17.44
N ASN A 34 11.21 1.03 -17.48
CA ASN A 34 11.33 1.87 -16.29
C ASN A 34 10.24 1.54 -15.25
N PHE A 35 9.00 1.38 -15.68
CA PHE A 35 7.90 0.95 -14.82
C PHE A 35 8.15 -0.43 -14.19
N LEU A 36 8.57 -1.41 -15.00
CA LEU A 36 8.88 -2.76 -14.53
C LEU A 36 10.01 -2.72 -13.49
N ASN A 37 11.07 -1.96 -13.72
CA ASN A 37 12.18 -1.80 -12.77
C ASN A 37 11.70 -1.23 -11.44
N LYS A 38 10.83 -0.22 -11.46
CA LYS A 38 10.23 0.34 -10.23
C LYS A 38 9.33 -0.68 -9.52
N ALA A 39 8.52 -1.44 -10.25
CA ALA A 39 7.67 -2.49 -9.70
C ALA A 39 8.49 -3.62 -9.04
N ILE A 40 9.57 -4.07 -9.68
CA ILE A 40 10.50 -5.06 -9.12
C ILE A 40 11.18 -4.50 -7.87
N ASN A 41 11.67 -3.25 -7.91
CA ASN A 41 12.31 -2.63 -6.75
C ASN A 41 11.34 -2.52 -5.56
N HIS A 42 10.09 -2.11 -5.80
CA HIS A 42 9.05 -2.08 -4.78
C HIS A 42 8.75 -3.48 -4.22
N THR A 43 8.66 -4.49 -5.09
CA THR A 43 8.46 -5.89 -4.68
C THR A 43 9.62 -6.39 -3.80
N ASN A 44 10.85 -6.06 -4.15
CA ASN A 44 12.04 -6.40 -3.36
C ASN A 44 12.02 -5.74 -1.98
N TRP A 45 11.61 -4.48 -1.88
CA TRP A 45 11.45 -3.80 -0.59
C TRP A 45 10.37 -4.43 0.29
N ASN A 46 9.23 -4.80 -0.30
CA ASN A 46 8.19 -5.53 0.41
C ASN A 46 8.68 -6.90 0.90
N ALA A 47 9.37 -7.65 0.05
CA ALA A 47 9.93 -8.96 0.42
C ALA A 47 10.92 -8.83 1.59
N LYS A 48 11.84 -7.86 1.55
CA LYS A 48 12.79 -7.58 2.64
C LYS A 48 12.08 -7.19 3.93
N THR A 49 11.10 -6.27 3.85
CA THR A 49 10.33 -5.81 5.01
C THR A 49 9.58 -6.97 5.64
N PHE A 50 8.91 -7.79 4.83
CA PHE A 50 8.20 -8.98 5.29
C PHE A 50 9.14 -9.98 5.97
N ALA A 51 10.31 -10.25 5.38
CA ALA A 51 11.31 -11.12 5.98
C ALA A 51 11.79 -10.59 7.34
N VAL A 52 12.17 -9.31 7.42
CA VAL A 52 12.64 -8.68 8.67
C VAL A 52 11.56 -8.71 9.75
N VAL A 53 10.33 -8.34 9.43
CA VAL A 53 9.21 -8.33 10.38
C VAL A 53 8.94 -9.73 10.90
N ASN A 54 8.90 -10.75 10.04
CA ASN A 54 8.69 -12.12 10.48
C ASN A 54 9.87 -12.62 11.32
N THR A 55 11.11 -12.39 10.92
CA THR A 55 12.28 -12.77 11.72
C THR A 55 12.23 -12.16 13.12
N ILE A 56 11.90 -10.88 13.25
CA ILE A 56 11.74 -10.24 14.57
C ILE A 56 10.58 -10.87 15.35
N THR A 57 9.45 -11.09 14.68
CA THR A 57 8.23 -11.67 15.29
C THR A 57 8.46 -13.11 15.76
N ASP A 58 9.29 -13.88 15.07
CA ASP A 58 9.60 -15.27 15.41
C ASP A 58 10.71 -15.37 16.48
N ILE A 59 11.68 -14.45 16.48
CA ILE A 59 12.77 -14.42 17.48
C ILE A 59 12.28 -13.91 18.84
N ALA A 60 11.36 -12.92 18.87
CA ALA A 60 10.93 -12.33 20.13
C ALA A 60 10.34 -13.35 21.13
N PRO A 61 9.43 -14.27 20.73
CA PRO A 61 8.95 -15.35 21.60
C PRO A 61 10.06 -16.29 22.07
N LEU A 62 11.03 -16.61 21.19
CA LEU A 62 12.16 -17.47 21.56
C LEU A 62 13.01 -16.84 22.66
N LEU A 63 13.32 -15.54 22.55
CA LEU A 63 14.05 -14.81 23.58
C LEU A 63 13.29 -14.76 24.91
N ILE A 64 11.98 -14.53 24.85
CA ILE A 64 11.11 -14.53 26.02
C ILE A 64 11.13 -15.90 26.71
N ILE A 65 10.97 -16.98 25.95
CA ILE A 65 10.99 -18.35 26.48
C ILE A 65 12.36 -18.68 27.10
N ALA A 66 13.44 -18.31 26.43
CA ALA A 66 14.81 -18.54 26.93
C ALA A 66 15.05 -17.80 28.27
N PHE A 67 14.65 -16.53 28.36
CA PHE A 67 14.79 -15.75 29.60
C PHE A 67 13.89 -16.28 30.72
N ALA A 68 12.63 -16.60 30.41
CA ALA A 68 11.71 -17.18 31.39
C ALA A 68 12.23 -18.54 31.90
N GLY A 69 12.74 -19.39 31.01
CA GLY A 69 13.35 -20.67 31.36
C GLY A 69 14.56 -20.52 32.29
N TYR A 70 15.47 -19.58 31.99
CA TYR A 70 16.61 -19.26 32.85
C TYR A 70 16.16 -18.80 34.26
N THR A 71 15.10 -17.99 34.32
CA THR A 71 14.52 -17.49 35.58
C THR A 71 13.89 -18.62 36.41
N VAL A 72 13.25 -19.60 35.75
CA VAL A 72 12.72 -20.80 36.42
C VAL A 72 13.85 -21.64 37.01
N ILE A 73 14.95 -21.83 36.26
CA ILE A 73 16.12 -22.60 36.74
C ILE A 73 16.76 -21.94 37.98
N ASN A 74 16.82 -20.61 38.01
CA ASN A 74 17.33 -19.85 39.16
C ASN A 74 16.36 -19.80 40.35
N GLY A 75 15.17 -20.43 40.26
CA GLY A 75 14.21 -20.55 41.35
C GLY A 75 13.38 -19.30 41.63
N SER A 76 13.52 -18.24 40.83
CA SER A 76 12.76 -16.99 41.00
C SER A 76 11.37 -17.02 40.34
N LEU A 77 11.08 -18.03 39.52
CA LEU A 77 9.78 -18.22 38.87
C LEU A 77 9.36 -19.70 38.91
N SER A 78 8.08 -19.98 39.13
CA SER A 78 7.56 -21.35 38.99
C SER A 78 7.33 -21.71 37.52
N ILE A 79 7.43 -23.00 37.20
CA ILE A 79 7.15 -23.49 35.84
C ILE A 79 5.69 -23.21 35.42
N GLY A 80 4.75 -23.26 36.37
CA GLY A 80 3.35 -22.93 36.11
C GLY A 80 3.14 -21.46 35.74
N THR A 81 3.85 -20.55 36.41
CA THR A 81 3.83 -19.12 36.08
C THR A 81 4.42 -18.85 34.69
N MET A 82 5.49 -19.55 34.32
CA MET A 82 6.08 -19.46 32.97
C MET A 82 5.07 -19.89 31.88
N ILE A 83 4.43 -21.05 32.04
CA ILE A 83 3.47 -21.56 31.06
C ILE A 83 2.28 -20.59 30.91
N ALA A 84 1.76 -20.07 32.03
CA ALA A 84 0.69 -19.07 31.99
C ALA A 84 1.12 -17.79 31.27
N PHE A 85 2.32 -17.28 31.54
CA PHE A 85 2.86 -16.08 30.91
C PHE A 85 3.01 -16.22 29.40
N VAL A 86 3.62 -17.32 28.93
CA VAL A 86 3.78 -17.60 27.49
C VAL A 86 2.43 -17.70 26.80
N GLY A 87 1.44 -18.37 27.42
CA GLY A 87 0.09 -18.47 26.89
C GLY A 87 -0.65 -17.13 26.79
N TYR A 88 -0.42 -16.20 27.72
CA TYR A 88 -0.99 -14.84 27.63
C TYR A 88 -0.31 -13.98 26.58
N ILE A 89 1.00 -14.15 26.38
CA ILE A 89 1.75 -13.41 25.36
C ILE A 89 1.25 -13.69 23.95
N ASP A 90 0.97 -14.95 23.61
CA ASP A 90 0.44 -15.30 22.28
C ASP A 90 -0.95 -14.68 22.04
N ARG A 91 -1.79 -14.63 23.08
CA ARG A 91 -3.07 -13.92 23.05
C ARG A 91 -2.93 -12.40 22.91
N MET A 92 -1.81 -11.82 23.34
CA MET A 92 -1.51 -10.39 23.20
C MET A 92 -0.95 -10.06 21.81
N TYR A 93 -0.07 -10.89 21.25
CA TYR A 93 0.55 -10.63 19.94
C TYR A 93 -0.44 -10.72 18.78
N ASN A 94 -1.38 -11.67 18.81
CA ASN A 94 -2.38 -11.83 17.76
C ASN A 94 -3.20 -10.55 17.47
N PRO A 95 -3.83 -9.88 18.46
CA PRO A 95 -4.56 -8.63 18.23
C PRO A 95 -3.63 -7.47 17.83
N ILE A 96 -2.41 -7.38 18.36
CA ILE A 96 -1.42 -6.37 17.93
C ILE A 96 -1.10 -6.53 16.44
N ARG A 97 -0.86 -7.77 15.99
CA ARG A 97 -0.57 -8.05 14.57
C ARG A 97 -1.76 -7.71 13.68
N ARG A 98 -2.99 -7.98 14.13
CA ARG A 98 -4.21 -7.57 13.42
C ARG A 98 -4.33 -6.05 13.32
N LEU A 99 -4.05 -5.31 14.39
CA LEU A 99 -4.04 -3.84 14.39
C LEU A 99 -3.03 -3.26 13.39
N ILE A 100 -1.81 -3.80 13.36
CA ILE A 100 -0.77 -3.38 12.40
C ILE A 100 -1.26 -3.59 10.96
N ASN A 101 -1.82 -4.75 10.65
CA ASN A 101 -2.35 -5.03 9.32
C ASN A 101 -3.54 -4.13 8.96
N SER A 102 -4.45 -3.88 9.91
CA SER A 102 -5.57 -2.96 9.72
C SER A 102 -5.13 -1.51 9.52
N SER A 103 -4.03 -1.08 10.15
CA SER A 103 -3.47 0.27 9.95
C SER A 103 -3.14 0.53 8.48
N THR A 104 -2.57 -0.45 7.78
CA THR A 104 -2.26 -0.32 6.34
C THR A 104 -3.53 -0.10 5.51
N THR A 105 -4.59 -0.87 5.79
CA THR A 105 -5.88 -0.71 5.11
C THR A 105 -6.48 0.67 5.39
N LEU A 106 -6.45 1.13 6.63
CA LEU A 106 -6.96 2.45 7.01
C LEU A 106 -6.21 3.58 6.30
N THR A 107 -4.88 3.53 6.24
CA THR A 107 -4.08 4.51 5.51
C THR A 107 -4.46 4.58 4.04
N GLN A 108 -4.67 3.43 3.39
CA GLN A 108 -5.12 3.38 1.99
C GLN A 108 -6.54 3.93 1.81
N SER A 109 -7.44 3.66 2.76
CA SER A 109 -8.79 4.21 2.76
C SER A 109 -8.79 5.73 2.88
N VAL A 110 -7.98 6.30 3.79
CA VAL A 110 -7.84 7.75 3.95
C VAL A 110 -7.32 8.40 2.66
N ALA A 111 -6.25 7.88 2.06
CA ALA A 111 -5.71 8.42 0.81
C ALA A 111 -6.67 8.29 -0.40
N SER A 112 -7.61 7.35 -0.34
CA SER A 112 -8.68 7.23 -1.34
C SER A 112 -9.79 8.24 -1.09
N MET A 113 -10.10 8.50 0.17
CA MET A 113 -11.08 9.50 0.59
C MET A 113 -10.60 10.93 0.26
N ASP A 114 -9.32 11.23 0.44
CA ASP A 114 -8.73 12.52 0.07
C ASP A 114 -8.97 12.84 -1.41
N ARG A 115 -8.77 11.87 -2.32
CA ARG A 115 -9.04 12.02 -3.75
C ARG A 115 -10.52 12.23 -4.09
N ILE A 116 -11.41 11.62 -3.31
CA ILE A 116 -12.87 11.82 -3.48
C ILE A 116 -13.23 13.25 -3.08
N PHE A 117 -12.70 13.75 -1.96
CA PHE A 117 -12.95 15.12 -1.52
C PHE A 117 -12.32 16.14 -2.46
N GLU A 118 -11.10 15.90 -2.95
CA GLU A 118 -10.48 16.72 -4.00
C GLU A 118 -11.38 16.88 -5.22
N PHE A 119 -12.01 15.79 -5.69
CA PHE A 119 -12.95 15.83 -6.80
C PHE A 119 -14.27 16.56 -6.48
N ILE A 120 -14.81 16.40 -5.27
CA ILE A 120 -16.06 17.03 -4.85
C ILE A 120 -15.87 18.53 -4.62
N ASP A 121 -14.73 18.93 -4.08
CA ASP A 121 -14.39 20.31 -3.73
C ASP A 121 -13.79 21.09 -4.92
N GLU A 122 -13.62 20.44 -6.08
CA GLU A 122 -13.21 21.08 -7.33
C GLU A 122 -14.18 22.23 -7.68
N PRO A 123 -13.72 23.48 -7.77
CA PRO A 123 -14.60 24.61 -8.04
C PRO A 123 -15.16 24.54 -9.48
N TYR A 124 -16.46 24.79 -9.64
CA TYR A 124 -17.07 24.87 -10.96
C TYR A 124 -16.45 26.03 -11.77
N GLU A 125 -15.90 25.71 -12.95
CA GLU A 125 -15.36 26.72 -13.88
C GLU A 125 -16.41 27.74 -14.34
N VAL A 126 -17.68 27.34 -14.38
CA VAL A 126 -18.80 28.20 -14.76
C VAL A 126 -19.87 28.13 -13.67
N THR A 127 -20.08 29.26 -12.99
CA THR A 127 -21.13 29.43 -11.99
C THR A 127 -22.23 30.34 -12.51
N ASP A 128 -23.48 30.05 -12.14
CA ASP A 128 -24.61 30.89 -12.50
C ASP A 128 -24.53 32.24 -11.77
N ARG A 129 -24.89 33.32 -12.47
CA ARG A 129 -25.00 34.65 -11.84
C ARG A 129 -26.12 34.62 -10.78
N PRO A 130 -26.07 35.48 -9.73
CA PRO A 130 -27.04 35.45 -8.62
C PRO A 130 -28.52 35.54 -9.02
N ASN A 131 -28.83 36.03 -10.22
CA ASN A 131 -30.18 36.16 -10.77
C ASN A 131 -30.39 35.35 -12.08
N ALA A 132 -29.63 34.27 -12.28
CA ALA A 132 -29.80 33.41 -13.45
C ALA A 132 -31.20 32.78 -13.47
N LYS A 133 -31.91 32.90 -14.60
CA LYS A 133 -33.22 32.26 -14.78
C LYS A 133 -33.03 30.75 -14.95
N LYS A 134 -33.80 29.96 -14.21
CA LYS A 134 -33.84 28.49 -14.35
C LYS A 134 -34.10 28.11 -15.81
N LYS A 135 -33.21 27.30 -16.38
CA LYS A 135 -33.33 26.78 -17.74
C LYS A 135 -34.65 25.99 -17.88
N PRO A 136 -35.45 26.19 -18.95
CA PRO A 136 -36.64 25.39 -19.17
C PRO A 136 -36.23 23.92 -19.35
N ILE A 137 -36.91 23.04 -18.64
CA ILE A 137 -36.75 21.59 -18.78
C ILE A 137 -37.40 21.22 -20.11
N ILE A 138 -36.62 20.69 -21.06
CA ILE A 138 -37.12 20.08 -22.31
C ILE A 138 -37.07 18.57 -22.12
#